data_AF-A0A2V5WMP7-F1
#
_entry.id   AF-A0A2V5WMP7-F1
#
_cell.length_a   1.000
_cell.length_b   1.000
_cell.length_c   1.000
_cell.angle_alpha   90.00
_cell.angle_beta   90.00
_cell.angle_gamma   90.00
#
_symmetry.space_group_name_H-M   'P 1'
#
loop_
_entity.id
_entity.type
_entity.pdbx_description
1 polymer ?
#
loop_
_entity_poly.entity_id
_entity_poly.type
_entity_poly.pdbx_seq_one_letter_code
_entity_poly.pdbx_strand_id
1 'polypeptide(L)'
;MRAPILATSLTEFWGKRWNAAFHQLAHAYAFQPLRRRVGPKVATLFVFFISGLVHEAVISLPAGGGYGLPTAYFLFQGLGLLFERSKPGRWLGLGR
;
A
#
# COMPACT_ATOMS: atom_id res chain seq x y z
N MET A 1 -14.11 -3.88 5.76
CA MET A 1 -14.05 -4.03 4.29
C MET A 1 -15.26 -3.33 3.69
N ARG A 2 -15.13 -2.68 2.54
CA ARG A 2 -16.25 -1.98 1.87
C ARG A 2 -16.24 -2.27 0.36
N ALA A 3 -16.79 -3.42 -0.04
CA ALA A 3 -16.89 -3.86 -1.45
C ALA A 3 -15.62 -3.53 -2.29
N PRO A 4 -14.44 -4.09 -1.95
CA PRO A 4 -13.16 -3.73 -2.56
C PRO A 4 -13.08 -4.06 -4.04
N ILE A 5 -13.82 -5.06 -4.52
CA ILE A 5 -13.89 -5.41 -5.94
C ILE A 5 -14.50 -4.30 -6.81
N LEU A 6 -15.23 -3.36 -6.21
CA LEU A 6 -15.82 -2.21 -6.90
C LEU A 6 -14.87 -1.00 -6.96
N ALA A 7 -13.63 -1.13 -6.52
CA ALA A 7 -12.66 -0.04 -6.59
C ALA A 7 -12.30 0.27 -8.05
N THR A 8 -12.32 1.55 -8.41
CA THR A 8 -11.93 2.02 -9.76
C THR A 8 -10.49 2.51 -9.81
N SER A 9 -9.80 2.54 -8.67
CA SER A 9 -8.39 2.98 -8.54
C SER A 9 -7.67 2.26 -7.40
N LEU A 10 -6.34 2.22 -7.46
CA LEU A 10 -5.49 1.70 -6.38
C LEU A 10 -5.61 2.56 -5.12
N THR A 11 -5.75 3.89 -5.29
CA THR A 11 -6.00 4.80 -4.17
C THR A 11 -7.30 4.43 -3.44
N GLU A 12 -8.37 4.13 -4.17
CA GLU A 12 -9.64 3.77 -3.56
C GLU A 12 -9.60 2.37 -2.95
N PHE A 13 -9.00 1.40 -3.66
CA PHE A 13 -8.84 0.03 -3.17
C PHE A 13 -8.12 0.01 -1.83
N TRP A 14 -6.88 0.52 -1.76
CA TRP A 14 -6.04 0.48 -0.57
C TRP A 14 -6.39 1.52 0.49
N GLY A 15 -7.00 2.64 0.09
CA GLY A 15 -7.29 3.77 0.99
C GLY A 15 -8.67 3.75 1.62
N LYS A 16 -9.66 3.13 0.99
CA LYS A 16 -11.08 3.26 1.41
C LYS A 16 -11.80 1.93 1.56
N ARG A 17 -11.45 0.91 0.78
CA ARG A 17 -12.29 -0.29 0.63
C ARG A 17 -11.68 -1.55 1.22
N TRP A 18 -10.40 -1.78 0.95
CA TRP A 18 -9.64 -2.90 1.49
C TRP A 18 -9.19 -2.61 2.92
N ASN A 19 -9.46 -3.54 3.83
CA ASN A 19 -8.97 -3.56 5.22
C ASN A 19 -8.90 -2.17 5.92
N ALA A 20 -10.05 -1.48 5.98
CA ALA A 20 -10.12 -0.11 6.52
C ALA A 20 -9.59 0.03 7.97
N ALA A 21 -9.73 -1.00 8.81
CA ALA A 21 -9.20 -1.00 10.17
C ALA A 21 -7.66 -0.97 10.16
N PHE A 22 -7.03 -1.87 9.40
CA PHE A 22 -5.58 -1.85 9.21
C PHE A 22 -5.11 -0.56 8.56
N HIS A 23 -5.83 -0.07 7.55
CA HIS A 23 -5.53 1.22 6.90
C HIS A 23 -5.50 2.37 7.92
N GLN A 24 -6.50 2.46 8.81
CA GLN A 24 -6.54 3.51 9.83
C GLN A 24 -5.36 3.42 10.80
N LEU A 25 -5.01 2.21 11.26
CA LEU A 25 -3.86 1.99 12.14
C LEU A 25 -2.54 2.34 11.43
N ALA A 26 -2.31 1.81 10.23
CA ALA A 26 -1.13 2.11 9.43
C ALA A 26 -1.03 3.61 9.12
N HIS A 27 -2.16 4.27 8.85
CA HIS A 27 -2.20 5.70 8.60
C HIS A 27 -1.83 6.51 9.84
N ALA A 28 -2.40 6.19 11.00
CA ALA A 28 -2.17 6.91 12.25
C ALA A 28 -0.74 6.70 12.79
N TYR A 29 -0.25 5.46 12.79
CA TYR A 29 0.97 5.09 13.50
C TYR A 29 2.22 4.99 12.62
N ALA A 30 2.07 4.75 11.30
CA ALA A 30 3.21 4.69 10.39
C ALA A 30 3.24 5.89 9.43
N PHE A 31 2.14 6.13 8.71
CA PHE A 31 2.11 7.14 7.65
C PHE A 31 2.21 8.57 8.17
N GLN A 32 1.36 8.98 9.12
CA GLN A 32 1.32 10.38 9.59
C GLN A 32 2.63 10.85 10.24
N PRO A 33 3.25 10.07 11.15
CA PRO A 33 4.54 10.45 11.72
C PRO A 33 5.63 10.56 10.65
N LEU A 34 5.66 9.61 9.72
CA LEU A 34 6.71 9.54 8.71
C LEU A 34 6.53 10.59 7.60
N ARG A 35 5.30 10.84 7.16
CA ARG A 35 4.97 11.85 6.14
C ARG A 35 5.51 13.22 6.50
N ARG A 36 5.44 13.61 7.77
CA ARG A 36 5.94 14.90 8.25
C ARG A 36 7.46 15.04 8.13
N ARG A 37 8.20 13.93 8.12
CA ARG A 37 9.67 13.91 8.07
C ARG A 37 10.24 13.72 6.67
N VAL A 38 9.65 12.82 5.87
CA VAL A 38 10.21 12.40 4.57
C VAL A 38 9.26 12.65 3.39
N GLY A 39 8.11 13.27 3.64
CA GLY A 39 7.10 13.55 2.63
C GLY A 39 6.18 12.36 2.30
N PRO A 40 5.09 12.60 1.56
CA PRO A 40 4.02 11.63 1.36
C PRO A 40 4.40 10.45 0.46
N LYS A 41 5.29 10.65 -0.53
CA LYS A 41 5.70 9.59 -1.46
C LYS A 41 6.49 8.50 -0.75
N VAL A 42 7.54 8.90 -0.02
CA VAL A 42 8.40 7.99 0.73
C VAL A 42 7.60 7.33 1.85
N ALA A 43 6.77 8.08 2.58
CA ALA A 43 5.90 7.52 3.61
C ALA A 43 4.92 6.48 3.06
N THR A 44 4.38 6.68 1.85
CA THR A 44 3.52 5.68 1.20
C THR A 44 4.27 4.39 0.94
N LEU A 45 5.42 4.47 0.25
CA LEU A 45 6.26 3.30 -0.05
C LEU A 45 6.67 2.54 1.21
N PHE A 46 7.03 3.27 2.26
CA PHE A 46 7.41 2.67 3.53
C PHE A 46 6.27 1.92 4.23
N VAL A 47 5.04 2.45 4.18
CA VAL A 47 3.87 1.75 4.72
C VAL A 47 3.59 0.45 3.96
N PHE A 48 3.70 0.48 2.63
CA PHE A 48 3.58 -0.74 1.82
C PHE A 48 4.70 -1.73 2.09
N PHE A 49 5.93 -1.25 2.29
CA PHE A 49 7.06 -2.09 2.69
C PHE A 49 6.84 -2.79 4.03
N ILE A 50 6.44 -2.05 5.07
CA ILE A 50 6.09 -2.64 6.38
C ILE A 50 4.96 -3.66 6.24
N SER A 51 3.92 -3.34 5.46
CA SER A 51 2.83 -4.28 5.18
C SER A 51 3.37 -5.57 4.56
N GLY A 52 4.28 -5.46 3.59
CA GLY A 52 5.00 -6.58 3.00
C GLY A 52 5.71 -7.45 4.03
N LEU A 53 6.53 -6.84 4.89
CA LEU A 53 7.25 -7.56 5.96
C LEU A 53 6.32 -8.27 6.94
N VAL A 54 5.19 -7.66 7.30
CA VAL A 54 4.18 -8.32 8.15
C VAL A 54 3.63 -9.56 7.45
N HIS A 55 3.40 -9.51 6.14
CA HIS A 55 2.91 -10.67 5.40
C HIS A 55 4.00 -11.73 5.21
N GLU A 56 5.28 -11.36 5.07
CA GLU A 56 6.38 -12.34 5.15
C GLU A 56 6.35 -13.06 6.50
N ALA A 57 6.19 -12.30 7.59
CA ALA A 57 6.23 -12.87 8.93
C ALA A 57 5.06 -13.83 9.20
N VAL A 58 3.88 -13.53 8.66
CA VAL A 58 2.65 -14.31 8.90
C VAL A 58 2.45 -15.43 7.88
N ILE A 59 2.97 -15.29 6.65
CA ILE A 59 2.75 -16.26 5.56
C ILE A 59 4.03 -17.03 5.25
N SER A 60 5.10 -16.32 4.90
CA SER A 60 6.33 -16.93 4.40
C SER A 60 7.09 -17.69 5.49
N LEU A 61 7.22 -17.13 6.71
CA LEU A 61 7.91 -17.81 7.81
C LEU A 61 7.22 -19.13 8.19
N PRO A 62 5.88 -19.19 8.40
CA PRO A 62 5.24 -20.46 8.74
C PRO A 62 5.20 -21.45 7.57
N ALA A 63 5.11 -20.96 6.33
CA ALA A 63 5.06 -21.82 5.16
C ALA A 63 6.41 -22.47 4.81
N GLY A 64 7.54 -21.88 5.21
CA GLY A 64 8.88 -22.41 4.96
C GLY A 64 9.29 -22.52 3.48
N GLY A 65 8.51 -21.91 2.57
CA GLY A 65 8.63 -22.07 1.11
C GLY A 65 9.42 -20.99 0.39
N GLY A 66 10.17 -20.14 1.10
CA GLY A 66 10.91 -19.00 0.57
C GLY A 66 10.35 -17.64 1.02
N TYR A 67 11.11 -16.58 0.79
CA TYR A 67 10.85 -15.23 1.31
C TYR A 67 10.89 -14.16 0.22
N GLY A 68 10.19 -13.06 0.46
CA GLY A 68 10.27 -11.82 -0.32
C GLY A 68 9.12 -11.61 -1.31
N LEU A 69 8.33 -12.65 -1.61
CA LEU A 69 7.21 -12.54 -2.54
C LEU A 69 6.09 -11.62 -2.03
N PRO A 70 5.57 -11.78 -0.79
CA PRO A 70 4.68 -10.79 -0.20
C PRO A 70 5.24 -9.36 -0.24
N THR A 71 6.50 -9.17 0.16
CA THR A 71 7.10 -7.82 0.19
C THR A 71 7.18 -7.21 -1.20
N ALA A 72 7.59 -7.98 -2.20
CA ALA A 72 7.62 -7.56 -3.60
C ALA A 72 6.22 -7.17 -4.10
N TYR A 73 5.19 -7.97 -3.78
CA TYR A 73 3.80 -7.67 -4.14
C TYR A 73 3.35 -6.33 -3.57
N PHE A 74 3.55 -6.09 -2.27
CA PHE A 74 3.13 -4.83 -1.65
C PHE A 74 3.93 -3.63 -2.16
N LEU A 75 5.24 -3.77 -2.40
CA LEU A 75 6.03 -2.71 -3.01
C LEU A 75 5.55 -2.37 -4.43
N PHE A 76 5.24 -3.37 -5.24
CA PHE A 76 4.67 -3.18 -6.57
C PHE A 76 3.33 -2.42 -6.51
N GLN A 77 2.46 -2.78 -5.57
CA GLN A 77 1.19 -2.06 -5.32
C GLN A 77 1.43 -0.61 -4.88
N GLY A 78 2.40 -0.37 -3.99
CA GLY A 78 2.77 0.98 -3.56
C GLY A 78 3.30 1.85 -4.71
N LEU A 79 4.13 1.27 -5.59
CA LEU A 79 4.61 1.92 -6.80
C LEU A 79 3.45 2.23 -7.77
N GLY A 80 2.53 1.29 -7.96
CA GLY A 80 1.32 1.50 -8.77
C GLY A 80 0.48 2.66 -8.25
N LEU A 81 0.28 2.75 -6.93
CA LEU A 81 -0.46 3.86 -6.32
C LEU A 81 0.26 5.21 -6.49
N LEU A 82 1.60 5.23 -6.37
CA LEU A 82 2.38 6.45 -6.63
C LEU A 82 2.35 6.85 -8.11
N PHE A 83 2.38 5.87 -9.02
CA PHE A 83 2.27 6.08 -10.45
C PHE A 83 0.90 6.64 -10.83
N GLU A 84 -0.18 6.08 -10.30
CA GLU A 84 -1.55 6.60 -10.45
C GLU A 84 -1.64 8.09 -10.06
N ARG A 85 -0.96 8.49 -8.98
CA ARG A 85 -0.95 9.88 -8.50
C ARG A 85 0.04 10.80 -9.23
N SER A 86 0.88 10.26 -10.09
CA SER A 86 1.88 11.02 -10.83
C SER A 86 1.28 11.77 -12.02
N LYS A 87 2.01 12.75 -12.57
CA LYS A 87 1.60 13.47 -13.79
C LYS A 87 1.28 12.55 -14.97
N PRO A 88 2.14 11.57 -15.34
CA PRO A 88 1.81 10.65 -16.43
C PRO A 88 0.60 9.76 -16.10
N GLY A 89 0.46 9.28 -14.86
CA GLY A 89 -0.71 8.50 -14.46
C GLY A 89 -2.02 9.27 -14.64
N ARG A 90 -2.06 10.54 -14.21
CA ARG A 90 -3.21 11.43 -14.40
C ARG A 90 -3.48 11.75 -15.88
N TRP A 91 -2.43 11.91 -16.69
CA TRP A 91 -2.57 12.11 -18.12
C TRP A 91 -3.20 10.90 -18.82
N LEU A 92 -2.87 9.69 -18.36
CA LEU A 92 -3.51 8.44 -18.77
C LEU A 92 -4.94 8.26 -18.20
N GLY A 93 -5.48 9.24 -17.49
CA GLY A 93 -6.82 9.20 -16.91
C GLY A 93 -6.94 8.39 -15.61
N LEU A 94 -5.82 8.01 -14.99
CA LEU A 94 -5.79 7.27 -13.73
C LEU A 94 -6.00 8.21 -12.52
N GLY A 95 -6.60 7.66 -11.45
CA GLY A 95 -6.76 8.37 -10.17
C GLY A 95 -7.77 9.53 -10.20
N ARG A 96 -8.74 9.48 -11.12
CA ARG A 96 -9.90 10.38 -11.16
C ARG A 96 -10.83 10.16 -9.98
#